data_AF-A0A1G6E7I2-F1
#
_entry.id   AF-A0A1G6E7I2-F1
#
_cell.length_a   1.000
_cell.length_b   1.000
_cell.length_c   1.000
_cell.angle_alpha   90.00
_cell.angle_beta   90.00
_cell.angle_gamma   90.00
#
_symmetry.space_group_name_H-M   'P 1'
#
loop_
_entity.id
_entity.type
_entity.pdbx_description
1 polymer ?
#
loop_
_entity_poly.entity_id
_entity_poly.type
_entity_poly.pdbx_seq_one_letter_code
_entity_poly.pdbx_strand_id
1 'polypeptide(L)'
;MKKIKFKLLPLFLLTVALATCGHHNKDASNSAVKQHESTQQKPKNPMDKNQKNSSSIEHDISISSNNHSSNETSRATSKSTSKGKKHKRYTQSKKNESLSKEKEPQEGTDTQEKLDTKEKSNPQQGSNTQEKDTTPTKDKVMTTTKVKDTKNFYGIEFTEDSEIFTKIKGKSYKDNCTVPVSDLRYLHVLHTGFDGQTHEGEIICNKYIAEDLLEIFEALYEAQYPIEKIRLVDEYNAEDEASMADNNSSSFNFRFISYTKKISKHGYGLAMDINTLYNPYVKTVNGNLSIEPANAADYVDRTKDFPHKIDENDLAYKLFTAHGFEWGGAWKNSKDYQHFEVPDSVLKKLY
;
A
#
# COMPACT_ATOMS: atom_id res chain seq x y z
N MET A 1 -21.18 1.45 -25.23
CA MET A 1 -21.00 2.92 -25.29
C MET A 1 -19.64 3.20 -25.90
N LYS A 2 -19.53 4.07 -26.91
CA LYS A 2 -18.24 4.43 -27.53
C LYS A 2 -17.51 5.40 -26.61
N LYS A 3 -16.49 4.94 -25.87
CA LYS A 3 -15.54 5.82 -25.14
C LYS A 3 -14.88 6.75 -26.17
N ILE A 4 -14.90 8.06 -25.92
CA ILE A 4 -14.24 9.07 -26.77
C ILE A 4 -12.73 8.85 -26.63
N LYS A 5 -12.05 8.54 -27.74
CA LYS A 5 -10.60 8.28 -27.76
C LYS A 5 -9.84 9.60 -27.69
N PHE A 6 -9.18 9.88 -26.57
CA PHE A 6 -8.09 10.85 -26.55
C PHE A 6 -6.80 10.13 -26.94
N LYS A 7 -6.20 10.53 -28.06
CA LYS A 7 -4.84 10.10 -28.42
C LYS A 7 -3.87 10.88 -27.55
N LEU A 8 -3.13 10.18 -26.69
CA LEU A 8 -1.94 10.71 -26.05
C LEU A 8 -0.94 11.09 -27.16
N LEU A 9 -0.58 12.37 -27.26
CA LEU A 9 0.51 12.79 -28.16
C LEU A 9 1.85 12.40 -27.54
N PRO A 10 2.85 11.98 -28.35
CA PRO A 10 4.17 11.64 -27.83
C PRO A 10 4.88 12.90 -27.33
N LEU A 11 5.43 12.80 -26.12
CA LEU A 11 6.27 13.82 -25.49
C LEU A 11 7.60 13.89 -26.26
N PHE A 12 7.79 14.94 -27.07
CA PHE A 12 9.05 15.17 -27.78
C PHE A 12 10.15 15.60 -26.78
N LEU A 13 11.23 14.82 -26.68
CA LEU A 13 12.46 15.25 -26.01
C LEU A 13 13.07 16.43 -26.78
N LEU A 14 13.19 17.58 -26.10
CA LEU A 14 13.91 18.74 -26.60
C LEU A 14 15.42 18.50 -26.38
N THR A 15 16.16 18.24 -27.46
CA THR A 15 17.62 18.20 -27.45
C THR A 15 18.16 19.63 -27.55
N VAL A 16 18.92 20.07 -26.54
CA VAL A 16 19.62 21.36 -26.53
C VAL A 16 20.90 21.22 -27.35
N ALA A 17 21.00 21.93 -28.47
CA ALA A 17 22.23 22.06 -29.24
C ALA A 17 23.05 23.26 -28.72
N LEU A 18 24.28 22.98 -28.27
CA LEU A 18 25.30 23.98 -27.93
C LEU A 18 25.85 24.62 -29.20
N ALA A 19 25.71 25.94 -29.34
CA ALA A 19 26.43 26.74 -30.33
C ALA A 19 27.71 27.31 -29.69
N THR A 20 28.87 26.90 -30.19
CA THR A 20 30.14 27.58 -29.92
C THR A 20 30.40 28.59 -31.03
N CYS A 21 30.66 29.85 -30.64
CA CYS A 21 31.04 30.90 -31.56
C CYS A 21 32.57 31.01 -31.55
N GLY A 22 33.20 30.81 -32.70
CA GLY A 22 34.64 30.99 -32.89
C GLY A 22 34.99 32.47 -33.05
N HIS A 23 36.06 32.90 -32.40
CA HIS A 23 36.80 34.12 -32.73
C HIS A 23 38.26 33.76 -32.99
N HIS A 24 38.73 34.10 -34.19
CA HIS A 24 40.13 34.14 -34.56
C HIS A 24 40.81 35.34 -33.89
N ASN A 25 42.01 35.13 -33.34
CA ASN A 25 43.07 36.12 -33.47
C ASN A 25 44.45 35.45 -33.50
N LYS A 26 45.29 35.93 -34.42
CA LYS A 26 46.70 35.53 -34.59
C LYS A 26 47.56 36.36 -33.63
N ASP A 27 48.61 35.75 -33.06
CA ASP A 27 50.00 36.19 -33.22
C ASP A 27 50.96 35.36 -32.34
N ALA A 28 52.22 35.41 -32.73
CA ALA A 28 53.21 34.35 -32.62
C ALA A 28 54.14 34.39 -31.38
N SER A 29 54.82 33.26 -31.20
CA SER A 29 56.22 33.09 -30.77
C SER A 29 56.53 32.67 -29.32
N ASN A 30 56.94 31.39 -29.24
CA ASN A 30 58.18 30.86 -28.69
C ASN A 30 58.33 30.51 -27.18
N SER A 31 58.66 29.22 -27.02
CA SER A 31 59.67 28.64 -26.12
C SER A 31 59.24 27.96 -24.80
N ALA A 32 60.00 26.88 -24.54
CA ALA A 32 60.28 26.23 -23.27
C ALA A 32 59.32 25.15 -22.76
N VAL A 33 59.69 23.93 -23.17
CA VAL A 33 59.62 22.67 -22.42
C VAL A 33 59.92 22.85 -20.93
N LYS A 34 59.03 22.33 -20.07
CA LYS A 34 59.43 21.64 -18.83
C LYS A 34 58.30 20.73 -18.32
N GLN A 35 58.68 19.48 -18.08
CA GLN A 35 57.88 18.43 -17.46
C GLN A 35 57.56 18.77 -16.01
N HIS A 36 56.40 18.34 -15.50
CA HIS A 36 56.29 17.84 -14.13
C HIS A 36 55.06 16.93 -13.95
N GLU A 37 55.30 15.88 -13.19
CA GLU A 37 54.47 14.70 -12.94
C GLU A 37 53.20 14.94 -12.11
N SER A 38 52.19 14.11 -12.43
CA SER A 38 51.29 13.37 -11.54
C SER A 38 51.23 13.74 -10.04
N THR A 39 50.03 14.03 -9.54
CA THR A 39 49.45 13.26 -8.42
C THR A 39 47.92 13.32 -8.41
N GLN A 40 47.27 12.15 -8.43
CA GLN A 40 45.85 11.97 -8.10
C GLN A 40 45.68 11.91 -6.57
N GLN A 41 44.64 12.53 -6.02
CA GLN A 41 44.19 12.28 -4.65
C GLN A 41 42.70 11.93 -4.61
N LYS A 42 42.44 10.74 -4.08
CA LYS A 42 41.15 10.14 -3.69
C LYS A 42 40.86 10.48 -2.21
N PRO A 43 39.63 10.80 -1.81
CA PRO A 43 39.34 11.05 -0.39
C PRO A 43 39.19 9.74 0.40
N LYS A 44 39.78 9.74 1.60
CA LYS A 44 39.73 8.67 2.61
C LYS A 44 38.60 8.92 3.61
N ASN A 45 37.92 7.84 3.98
CA ASN A 45 36.99 7.71 5.09
C ASN A 45 37.79 7.48 6.40
N PRO A 46 37.33 7.93 7.59
CA PRO A 46 37.83 7.38 8.85
C PRO A 46 36.75 6.60 9.61
N MET A 47 37.00 5.31 9.82
CA MET A 47 36.56 4.59 11.01
C MET A 47 37.62 4.79 12.09
N ASP A 48 37.20 5.07 13.32
CA ASP A 48 38.03 4.85 14.50
C ASP A 48 37.34 3.86 15.44
N LYS A 49 38.10 2.85 15.86
CA LYS A 49 37.73 1.83 16.83
C LYS A 49 38.52 2.13 18.08
N ASN A 50 37.84 2.27 19.23
CA ASN A 50 38.49 1.90 20.48
C ASN A 50 37.50 1.25 21.44
N GLN A 51 37.92 0.11 21.96
CA GLN A 51 37.18 -0.83 22.79
C GLN A 51 38.05 -1.11 24.02
N LYS A 52 37.52 -0.94 25.24
CA LYS A 52 37.49 -1.99 26.28
C LYS A 52 36.98 -1.52 27.65
N ASN A 53 36.00 -2.32 28.11
CA ASN A 53 35.79 -2.92 29.43
C ASN A 53 35.22 -2.16 30.65
N SER A 54 34.01 -2.64 31.03
CA SER A 54 33.63 -3.26 32.32
C SER A 54 33.52 -2.39 33.57
N SER A 55 32.29 -2.25 34.10
CA SER A 55 31.80 -3.07 35.23
C SER A 55 30.38 -2.66 35.66
N SER A 56 29.61 -3.66 36.07
CA SER A 56 28.32 -3.62 36.77
C SER A 56 28.30 -2.64 37.96
N ILE A 57 27.13 -2.05 38.26
CA ILE A 57 26.61 -1.80 39.61
C ILE A 57 25.09 -1.54 39.48
N GLU A 58 24.34 -2.28 40.29
CA GLU A 58 22.91 -2.12 40.57
C GLU A 58 22.65 -0.84 41.36
N HIS A 59 21.46 -0.26 41.21
CA HIS A 59 20.83 0.48 42.30
C HIS A 59 19.31 0.42 42.19
N ASP A 60 18.72 -0.43 43.02
CA ASP A 60 17.42 -0.19 43.64
C ASP A 60 17.44 1.15 44.40
N ILE A 61 16.33 1.88 44.41
CA ILE A 61 15.73 2.49 45.61
C ILE A 61 14.22 2.66 45.39
N SER A 62 13.53 2.34 46.46
CA SER A 62 12.11 2.18 46.70
C SER A 62 11.34 3.48 46.99
N ILE A 63 10.04 3.43 46.68
CA ILE A 63 8.88 3.84 47.50
C ILE A 63 9.04 5.08 48.42
N SER A 64 8.23 6.12 48.18
CA SER A 64 7.38 6.66 49.26
C SER A 64 6.11 7.33 48.73
N SER A 65 4.99 6.71 49.08
CA SER A 65 3.68 7.32 49.26
C SER A 65 3.61 7.93 50.66
N ASN A 66 3.10 9.16 50.81
CA ASN A 66 2.30 9.53 51.99
C ASN A 66 1.50 10.83 51.85
N ASN A 67 0.34 10.76 52.50
CA ASN A 67 -0.79 11.69 52.62
C ASN A 67 -0.51 13.00 53.37
N HIS A 68 -1.27 14.06 53.05
CA HIS A 68 -2.17 14.85 53.93
C HIS A 68 -2.71 16.05 53.13
N SER A 69 -4.00 16.25 52.90
CA SER A 69 -5.16 16.59 53.77
C SER A 69 -5.13 17.98 54.41
N SER A 70 -6.21 18.74 54.13
CA SER A 70 -6.80 19.89 54.86
C SER A 70 -6.13 21.27 54.70
N ASN A 71 -6.83 22.41 54.64
CA ASN A 71 -8.24 22.71 54.91
C ASN A 71 -8.66 24.07 54.27
N GLU A 72 -9.96 24.22 53.97
CA GLU A 72 -10.85 25.40 54.12
C GLU A 72 -10.43 26.81 53.59
N THR A 73 -11.28 27.77 53.25
CA THR A 73 -12.71 27.97 52.93
C THR A 73 -12.78 29.39 52.34
N SER A 74 -13.66 29.66 51.39
CA SER A 74 -14.62 30.78 51.47
C SER A 74 -15.44 30.89 50.18
N ARG A 75 -16.62 31.46 50.38
CA ARG A 75 -17.88 31.20 49.72
C ARG A 75 -18.33 32.50 49.06
N ALA A 76 -18.76 32.45 47.79
CA ALA A 76 -19.75 33.39 47.29
C ALA A 76 -20.55 32.75 46.16
N THR A 77 -21.84 32.62 46.44
CA THR A 77 -22.89 32.04 45.61
C THR A 77 -23.47 33.06 44.63
N SER A 78 -23.80 32.63 43.41
CA SER A 78 -25.00 33.13 42.71
C SER A 78 -25.61 32.04 41.83
N LYS A 79 -26.89 31.76 42.12
CA LYS A 79 -27.77 30.79 41.49
C LYS A 79 -28.07 31.15 40.03
N SER A 80 -28.18 30.13 39.17
CA SER A 80 -29.12 30.11 38.04
C SER A 80 -29.47 28.66 37.71
N THR A 81 -30.74 28.45 37.43
CA THR A 81 -31.52 27.21 37.58
C THR A 81 -31.41 26.26 36.40
N SER A 82 -31.23 24.96 36.68
CA SER A 82 -31.41 23.87 35.71
C SER A 82 -32.80 23.25 35.84
N LYS A 83 -33.46 22.99 34.70
CA LYS A 83 -34.57 22.03 34.57
C LYS A 83 -34.05 20.84 33.77
N GLY A 84 -34.03 19.68 34.42
CA GLY A 84 -33.45 18.46 33.89
C GLY A 84 -34.35 17.65 32.97
N LYS A 85 -33.73 16.64 32.33
CA LYS A 85 -34.38 15.40 31.92
C LYS A 85 -33.38 14.23 31.93
N LYS A 86 -33.52 13.45 33.00
CA LYS A 86 -33.33 11.99 33.18
C LYS A 86 -32.37 11.26 32.22
N HIS A 87 -31.22 10.86 32.79
CA HIS A 87 -30.47 9.66 32.40
C HIS A 87 -31.17 8.40 32.92
N LYS A 88 -31.35 7.40 32.06
CA LYS A 88 -31.55 6.00 32.47
C LYS A 88 -30.21 5.28 32.34
N ARG A 89 -29.64 4.91 33.49
CA ARG A 89 -28.67 3.81 33.61
C ARG A 89 -29.46 2.50 33.60
N TYR A 90 -28.99 1.51 32.87
CA TYR A 90 -29.29 0.11 33.13
C TYR A 90 -27.97 -0.63 33.30
N THR A 91 -27.88 -1.38 34.39
CA THR A 91 -26.78 -2.26 34.80
C THR A 91 -27.31 -3.69 34.93
N GLN A 92 -26.51 -4.66 34.43
CA GLN A 92 -26.48 -6.10 34.73
C GLN A 92 -27.73 -6.93 34.33
N SER A 93 -27.63 -8.18 33.86
CA SER A 93 -26.79 -9.28 34.37
C SER A 93 -26.41 -10.34 33.31
N LYS A 94 -25.51 -11.22 33.75
CA LYS A 94 -24.86 -12.36 33.08
C LYS A 94 -25.79 -13.58 32.90
N LYS A 95 -25.29 -14.48 32.02
CA LYS A 95 -25.13 -15.96 32.17
C LYS A 95 -26.04 -16.85 31.31
N ASN A 96 -25.44 -17.60 30.38
CA ASN A 96 -25.19 -19.03 30.59
C ASN A 96 -24.16 -19.56 29.58
N GLU A 97 -23.13 -20.17 30.14
CA GLU A 97 -22.09 -20.95 29.50
C GLU A 97 -22.45 -22.42 29.71
N SER A 98 -22.35 -23.22 28.66
CA SER A 98 -22.52 -24.67 28.67
C SER A 98 -21.18 -25.36 28.90
N LEU A 99 -21.07 -26.18 29.95
CA LEU A 99 -19.97 -27.14 30.12
C LEU A 99 -20.50 -28.39 30.83
N SER A 100 -20.49 -29.52 30.11
CA SER A 100 -20.54 -30.87 30.67
C SER A 100 -19.17 -31.51 30.51
N LYS A 101 -18.71 -32.13 31.60
CA LYS A 101 -17.45 -32.85 31.81
C LYS A 101 -17.47 -34.24 31.17
N GLU A 102 -16.29 -34.77 30.82
CA GLU A 102 -15.69 -36.05 31.28
C GLU A 102 -14.35 -36.29 30.51
N LYS A 103 -13.19 -36.27 31.19
CA LYS A 103 -12.39 -37.38 31.80
C LYS A 103 -11.47 -38.15 30.81
N GLU A 104 -10.16 -37.94 30.98
CA GLU A 104 -8.99 -38.76 30.60
C GLU A 104 -8.78 -39.97 31.57
N PRO A 105 -7.72 -40.83 31.54
CA PRO A 105 -6.71 -41.21 30.50
C PRO A 105 -6.30 -42.74 30.40
N GLN A 106 -5.46 -43.04 29.40
CA GLN A 106 -4.25 -43.95 29.34
C GLN A 106 -4.24 -45.49 29.57
N GLU A 107 -3.58 -46.18 28.62
CA GLU A 107 -2.55 -47.27 28.73
C GLU A 107 -1.87 -47.36 27.33
N GLY A 108 -0.56 -47.46 27.06
CA GLY A 108 0.58 -48.15 27.69
C GLY A 108 0.95 -49.38 26.83
N THR A 109 1.96 -49.39 25.95
CA THR A 109 3.30 -50.04 26.12
C THR A 109 3.96 -50.16 24.72
N ASP A 110 5.23 -49.73 24.53
CA ASP A 110 6.47 -50.55 24.43
C ASP A 110 6.59 -51.27 23.05
N THR A 111 7.68 -51.30 22.27
CA THR A 111 9.10 -51.51 22.60
C THR A 111 10.01 -51.09 21.42
N GLN A 112 11.27 -50.79 21.72
CA GLN A 112 12.39 -50.59 20.79
C GLN A 112 12.79 -51.88 20.05
N GLU A 113 13.21 -51.77 18.79
CA GLU A 113 14.33 -52.59 18.30
C GLU A 113 15.13 -51.84 17.22
N LYS A 114 16.46 -51.86 17.40
CA LYS A 114 17.50 -51.27 16.57
C LYS A 114 18.26 -52.42 15.92
N LEU A 115 18.48 -52.40 14.61
CA LEU A 115 19.50 -53.24 13.97
C LEU A 115 20.18 -52.49 12.82
N ASP A 116 21.49 -52.71 12.78
CA ASP A 116 22.53 -51.94 12.12
C ASP A 116 22.77 -52.35 10.64
N THR A 117 23.63 -51.54 10.01
CA THR A 117 24.70 -51.87 9.03
C THR A 117 24.45 -51.87 7.50
N LYS A 118 25.01 -50.81 6.89
CA LYS A 118 26.09 -50.75 5.89
C LYS A 118 25.91 -51.20 4.42
N GLU A 119 26.22 -50.18 3.60
CA GLU A 119 27.09 -50.13 2.40
C GLU A 119 26.61 -50.62 1.00
N LYS A 120 26.61 -49.61 0.11
CA LYS A 120 27.14 -49.55 -1.27
C LYS A 120 26.51 -50.43 -2.34
N SER A 121 25.88 -49.77 -3.32
CA SER A 121 26.42 -49.64 -4.68
C SER A 121 25.53 -48.76 -5.56
N ASN A 122 26.16 -47.89 -6.33
CA ASN A 122 25.56 -47.20 -7.49
C ASN A 122 25.74 -48.13 -8.71
N PRO A 123 24.82 -48.15 -9.69
CA PRO A 123 25.13 -47.39 -10.90
C PRO A 123 23.92 -46.72 -11.59
N GLN A 124 24.17 -45.50 -12.05
CA GLN A 124 23.83 -44.92 -13.36
C GLN A 124 22.57 -45.40 -14.11
N GLN A 125 21.68 -44.44 -14.40
CA GLN A 125 21.42 -43.89 -15.76
C GLN A 125 19.93 -43.74 -16.12
N GLY A 126 19.52 -42.47 -16.32
CA GLY A 126 18.63 -42.06 -17.41
C GLY A 126 17.14 -42.31 -17.27
N SER A 127 16.34 -41.25 -17.10
CA SER A 127 15.24 -40.96 -18.02
C SER A 127 14.61 -39.60 -17.76
N ASN A 128 14.37 -38.90 -18.87
CA ASN A 128 13.52 -37.73 -19.08
C ASN A 128 12.57 -37.34 -17.94
N THR A 129 12.80 -36.18 -17.35
CA THR A 129 11.72 -35.42 -16.73
C THR A 129 10.98 -34.67 -17.84
N GLN A 130 9.89 -35.27 -18.31
CA GLN A 130 8.89 -34.53 -19.11
C GLN A 130 8.37 -33.36 -18.27
N GLU A 131 8.37 -32.18 -18.88
CA GLU A 131 7.61 -31.02 -18.45
C GLU A 131 6.22 -31.46 -18.02
N LYS A 132 5.92 -31.25 -16.74
CA LYS A 132 4.57 -31.39 -16.23
C LYS A 132 3.81 -30.15 -16.66
N ASP A 133 3.22 -30.28 -17.85
CA ASP A 133 2.21 -29.42 -18.42
C ASP A 133 1.17 -29.09 -17.34
N THR A 134 1.17 -27.84 -16.88
CA THR A 134 0.25 -27.36 -15.86
C THR A 134 -1.12 -27.19 -16.48
N THR A 135 -2.07 -27.95 -15.95
CA THR A 135 -3.52 -27.88 -16.16
C THR A 135 -4.02 -26.45 -16.44
N PRO A 136 -4.85 -26.21 -17.47
CA PRO A 136 -5.44 -24.90 -17.70
C PRO A 136 -6.44 -24.61 -16.56
N THR A 137 -6.14 -23.60 -15.75
CA THR A 137 -7.10 -23.02 -14.82
C THR A 137 -8.30 -22.50 -15.61
N LYS A 138 -9.51 -22.66 -15.07
CA LYS A 138 -10.79 -22.22 -15.66
C LYS A 138 -10.92 -20.69 -15.78
N ASP A 139 -9.85 -19.96 -15.53
CA ASP A 139 -9.81 -18.52 -15.42
C ASP A 139 -9.64 -17.90 -16.81
N LYS A 140 -10.64 -17.13 -17.23
CA LYS A 140 -10.65 -16.54 -18.57
C LYS A 140 -9.83 -15.25 -18.55
N VAL A 141 -8.66 -15.29 -19.18
CA VAL A 141 -7.84 -14.09 -19.40
C VAL A 141 -8.63 -13.09 -20.25
N MET A 142 -8.73 -11.86 -19.77
CA MET A 142 -9.32 -10.74 -20.50
C MET A 142 -8.42 -10.39 -21.69
N THR A 143 -9.03 -10.20 -22.85
CA THR A 143 -8.32 -9.69 -24.02
C THR A 143 -8.38 -8.17 -24.02
N THR A 144 -7.24 -7.51 -23.84
CA THR A 144 -7.10 -6.06 -24.05
C THR A 144 -6.22 -5.81 -25.26
N THR A 145 -6.61 -4.87 -26.11
CA THR A 145 -5.85 -4.50 -27.32
C THR A 145 -4.99 -3.26 -27.13
N LYS A 146 -5.01 -2.69 -25.92
CA LYS A 146 -4.41 -1.38 -25.63
C LYS A 146 -3.13 -1.44 -24.82
N VAL A 147 -2.91 -2.56 -24.12
CA VAL A 147 -1.70 -2.86 -23.38
C VAL A 147 -0.70 -3.52 -24.33
N LYS A 148 0.57 -3.15 -24.26
CA LYS A 148 1.63 -3.69 -25.14
C LYS A 148 2.17 -5.02 -24.61
N ASP A 149 2.45 -5.09 -23.31
CA ASP A 149 2.96 -6.26 -22.61
C ASP A 149 1.83 -7.05 -21.98
N THR A 150 1.05 -7.74 -22.81
CA THR A 150 -0.07 -8.57 -22.36
C THR A 150 0.36 -9.80 -21.56
N LYS A 151 1.67 -10.08 -21.45
CA LYS A 151 2.19 -11.17 -20.64
C LYS A 151 2.27 -10.76 -19.17
N ASN A 152 2.67 -9.52 -18.90
CA ASN A 152 2.88 -9.03 -17.54
C ASN A 152 1.79 -8.04 -17.07
N PHE A 153 0.93 -7.58 -17.98
CA PHE A 153 -0.21 -6.73 -17.68
C PHE A 153 -1.48 -7.39 -18.25
N TYR A 154 -2.21 -8.09 -17.38
CA TYR A 154 -3.40 -8.84 -17.81
C TYR A 154 -4.50 -8.82 -16.74
N GLY A 155 -5.73 -8.98 -17.20
CA GLY A 155 -6.91 -9.14 -16.36
C GLY A 155 -7.46 -10.56 -16.43
N ILE A 156 -8.11 -11.00 -15.37
CA ILE A 156 -8.77 -12.30 -15.26
C ILE A 156 -10.22 -12.09 -14.81
N GLU A 157 -11.15 -12.71 -15.54
CA GLU A 157 -12.50 -12.95 -15.04
C GLU A 157 -12.46 -14.16 -14.12
N PHE A 158 -13.02 -14.03 -12.91
CA PHE A 158 -13.07 -15.10 -11.92
C PHE A 158 -14.47 -15.28 -11.37
N THR A 159 -14.72 -16.43 -10.76
CA THR A 159 -16.03 -16.86 -10.23
C THR A 159 -15.94 -17.16 -8.74
N GLU A 160 -17.08 -17.37 -8.09
CA GLU A 160 -17.15 -17.69 -6.65
C GLU A 160 -16.47 -19.01 -6.25
N ASP A 161 -16.21 -19.91 -7.20
CA ASP A 161 -15.48 -21.17 -7.00
C ASP A 161 -13.97 -21.08 -7.32
N SER A 162 -13.46 -19.89 -7.66
CA SER A 162 -12.04 -19.68 -7.96
C SER A 162 -11.16 -19.53 -6.72
N GLU A 163 -9.86 -19.80 -6.87
CA GLU A 163 -8.85 -19.50 -5.84
C GLU A 163 -8.76 -18.00 -5.55
N ILE A 164 -8.93 -17.15 -6.58
CA ILE A 164 -8.97 -15.69 -6.44
C ILE A 164 -10.11 -15.28 -5.49
N PHE A 165 -11.32 -15.82 -5.67
CA PHE A 165 -12.43 -15.51 -4.77
C PHE A 165 -12.20 -16.03 -3.36
N THR A 166 -11.60 -17.21 -3.22
CA THR A 166 -11.25 -17.80 -1.92
C THR A 166 -10.32 -16.88 -1.10
N LYS A 167 -9.39 -16.16 -1.75
CA LYS A 167 -8.52 -15.19 -1.08
C LYS A 167 -9.28 -14.02 -0.44
N ILE A 168 -10.37 -13.55 -1.06
CA ILE A 168 -11.09 -12.32 -0.67
C ILE A 168 -12.34 -12.56 0.17
N LYS A 169 -12.90 -13.77 0.10
CA LYS A 169 -14.14 -14.14 0.78
C LYS A 169 -14.02 -13.99 2.30
N GLY A 170 -14.98 -13.29 2.91
CA GLY A 170 -15.02 -13.00 4.34
C GLY A 170 -14.09 -11.87 4.79
N LYS A 171 -13.31 -11.29 3.86
CA LYS A 171 -12.39 -10.17 4.09
C LYS A 171 -12.83 -8.95 3.30
N SER A 172 -12.17 -8.64 2.17
CA SER A 172 -12.53 -7.52 1.31
C SER A 172 -13.85 -7.78 0.58
N TYR A 173 -14.25 -9.05 0.41
CA TYR A 173 -15.60 -9.45 -0.02
C TYR A 173 -16.36 -10.06 1.17
N LYS A 174 -17.10 -9.23 1.90
CA LYS A 174 -17.89 -9.63 3.08
C LYS A 174 -19.15 -10.40 2.69
N ASP A 175 -19.73 -11.14 3.62
CA ASP A 175 -20.98 -11.90 3.39
C ASP A 175 -22.16 -11.01 2.95
N ASN A 176 -22.16 -9.74 3.36
CA ASN A 176 -23.15 -8.74 2.97
C ASN A 176 -22.71 -7.87 1.79
N CYS A 177 -21.65 -8.26 1.06
CA CYS A 177 -21.22 -7.58 -0.15
C CYS A 177 -22.32 -7.70 -1.22
N THR A 178 -22.80 -6.56 -1.70
CA THR A 178 -23.86 -6.51 -2.72
C THR A 178 -23.31 -6.38 -4.14
N VAL A 179 -21.99 -6.32 -4.30
CA VAL A 179 -21.34 -6.19 -5.61
C VAL A 179 -21.20 -7.57 -6.21
N PRO A 180 -21.77 -7.84 -7.40
CA PRO A 180 -21.63 -9.14 -8.05
C PRO A 180 -20.15 -9.48 -8.32
N VAL A 181 -19.72 -10.72 -8.07
CA VAL A 181 -18.36 -11.17 -8.44
C VAL A 181 -18.11 -11.01 -9.94
N SER A 182 -19.15 -11.15 -10.78
CA SER A 182 -19.06 -10.92 -12.23
C SER A 182 -18.77 -9.46 -12.63
N ASP A 183 -18.90 -8.51 -11.70
CA ASP A 183 -18.46 -7.12 -11.86
C ASP A 183 -17.00 -6.91 -11.48
N LEU A 184 -16.34 -7.87 -10.83
CA LEU A 184 -14.94 -7.75 -10.42
C LEU A 184 -13.99 -8.44 -11.41
N ARG A 185 -12.77 -7.93 -11.48
CA ARG A 185 -11.64 -8.48 -12.24
C ARG A 185 -10.41 -8.48 -11.35
N TYR A 186 -9.64 -9.56 -11.45
CA TYR A 186 -8.29 -9.60 -10.92
C TYR A 186 -7.34 -9.11 -12.00
N LEU A 187 -6.39 -8.27 -11.65
CA LEU A 187 -5.34 -7.78 -12.53
C LEU A 187 -3.98 -8.16 -11.96
N HIS A 188 -3.11 -8.61 -12.84
CA HIS A 188 -1.68 -8.67 -12.61
C HIS A 188 -1.02 -7.49 -13.34
N VAL A 189 -0.12 -6.79 -12.65
CA VAL A 189 0.65 -5.66 -13.18
C VAL A 189 2.10 -5.75 -12.71
N LEU A 190 3.02 -5.09 -13.41
CA LEU A 190 4.35 -4.79 -12.87
C LEU A 190 4.39 -3.38 -12.31
N HIS A 191 5.24 -3.16 -11.31
CA HIS A 191 5.57 -1.82 -10.82
C HIS A 191 7.05 -1.71 -10.45
N THR A 192 7.55 -0.46 -10.42
CA THR A 192 8.89 -0.16 -9.92
C THR A 192 8.80 0.16 -8.43
N GLY A 193 9.50 -0.62 -7.61
CA GLY A 193 9.56 -0.43 -6.16
C GLY A 193 10.39 0.79 -5.77
N PHE A 194 10.35 1.16 -4.48
CA PHE A 194 11.24 2.20 -3.95
C PHE A 194 12.72 1.78 -3.94
N ASP A 195 12.98 0.49 -4.07
CA ASP A 195 14.31 -0.08 -4.32
C ASP A 195 14.77 0.04 -5.78
N GLY A 196 13.93 0.58 -6.67
CA GLY A 196 14.20 0.73 -8.10
C GLY A 196 14.04 -0.57 -8.89
N GLN A 197 13.60 -1.66 -8.26
CA GLN A 197 13.48 -2.98 -8.89
C GLN A 197 12.05 -3.21 -9.41
N THR A 198 11.91 -4.14 -10.35
CA THR A 198 10.60 -4.62 -10.81
C THR A 198 9.98 -5.55 -9.77
N HIS A 199 8.71 -5.30 -9.45
CA HIS A 199 7.88 -6.15 -8.60
C HIS A 199 6.55 -6.49 -9.29
N GLU A 200 5.96 -7.61 -8.88
CA GLU A 200 4.61 -7.99 -9.29
C GLU A 200 3.57 -7.36 -8.35
N GLY A 201 2.46 -6.93 -8.94
CA GLY A 201 1.34 -6.32 -8.23
C GLY A 201 0.01 -7.03 -8.53
N GLU A 202 -0.81 -7.16 -7.50
CA GLU A 202 -2.15 -7.75 -7.58
C GLU A 202 -3.23 -6.69 -7.29
N ILE A 203 -4.21 -6.56 -8.19
CA ILE A 203 -5.34 -5.63 -8.02
C ILE A 203 -6.65 -6.36 -8.27
N ILE A 204 -7.62 -6.24 -7.36
CA ILE A 204 -9.02 -6.56 -7.67
C ILE A 204 -9.78 -5.25 -7.83
N CYS A 205 -10.48 -5.09 -8.94
CA CYS A 205 -11.23 -3.88 -9.27
C CYS A 205 -12.50 -4.22 -10.06
N ASN A 206 -13.33 -3.22 -10.31
CA ASN A 206 -14.50 -3.36 -11.16
C ASN A 206 -14.08 -3.49 -12.64
N LYS A 207 -14.76 -4.36 -13.39
CA LYS A 207 -14.58 -4.54 -14.84
C LYS A 207 -14.67 -3.22 -15.62
N TYR A 208 -15.40 -2.23 -15.09
CA TYR A 208 -15.52 -0.91 -15.71
C TYR A 208 -14.17 -0.18 -15.81
N ILE A 209 -13.32 -0.29 -14.79
CA ILE A 209 -12.01 0.37 -14.74
C ILE A 209 -10.83 -0.57 -15.04
N ALA A 210 -11.06 -1.87 -15.18
CA ALA A 210 -10.02 -2.87 -15.36
C ALA A 210 -9.03 -2.56 -16.50
N GLU A 211 -9.54 -2.27 -17.70
CA GLU A 211 -8.68 -1.90 -18.85
C GLU A 211 -7.93 -0.59 -18.61
N ASP A 212 -8.60 0.40 -18.01
CA ASP A 212 -8.00 1.71 -17.74
C ASP A 212 -6.86 1.58 -16.72
N LEU A 213 -7.02 0.77 -15.68
CA LEU A 213 -5.94 0.49 -14.71
C LEU A 213 -4.77 -0.24 -15.36
N LEU A 214 -4.99 -1.24 -16.22
CA LEU A 214 -3.89 -1.90 -16.92
C LEU A 214 -3.08 -0.92 -17.77
N GLU A 215 -3.74 -0.03 -18.51
CA GLU A 215 -3.08 1.02 -19.31
C GLU A 215 -2.29 1.99 -18.42
N ILE A 216 -2.88 2.43 -17.30
CA ILE A 216 -2.22 3.34 -16.35
C ILE A 216 -0.99 2.69 -15.73
N PHE A 217 -1.10 1.46 -15.23
CA PHE A 217 0.03 0.78 -14.57
C PHE A 217 1.13 0.40 -15.55
N GLU A 218 0.82 0.03 -16.79
CA GLU A 218 1.84 -0.16 -17.83
C GLU A 218 2.60 1.16 -18.09
N ALA A 219 1.90 2.28 -18.23
CA ALA A 219 2.52 3.58 -18.44
C ALA A 219 3.37 4.06 -17.24
N LEU A 220 2.89 3.82 -16.01
CA LEU A 220 3.66 4.11 -14.79
C LEU A 220 4.93 3.27 -14.72
N TYR A 221 4.83 1.97 -15.03
CA TYR A 221 5.97 1.06 -15.04
C TYR A 221 7.00 1.41 -16.13
N GLU A 222 6.55 1.71 -17.36
CA GLU A 222 7.43 2.17 -18.44
C GLU A 222 8.19 3.45 -18.06
N ALA A 223 7.57 4.32 -17.26
CA ALA A 223 8.17 5.55 -16.73
C ALA A 223 9.02 5.33 -15.47
N GLN A 224 9.16 4.10 -14.98
CA GLN A 224 9.82 3.77 -13.71
C GLN A 224 9.25 4.55 -12.52
N TYR A 225 7.94 4.85 -12.55
CA TYR A 225 7.27 5.58 -11.49
C TYR A 225 7.27 4.73 -10.20
N PRO A 226 7.77 5.27 -9.07
CA PRO A 226 7.97 4.50 -7.85
C PRO A 226 6.63 4.25 -7.12
N ILE A 227 6.29 2.98 -6.95
CA ILE A 227 5.18 2.49 -6.14
C ILE A 227 5.73 1.43 -5.20
N GLU A 228 5.57 1.59 -3.89
CA GLU A 228 6.23 0.68 -2.93
C GLU A 228 5.63 -0.72 -3.00
N LYS A 229 4.29 -0.83 -2.94
CA LYS A 229 3.56 -2.10 -2.90
C LYS A 229 2.24 -1.96 -3.65
N ILE A 230 1.86 -3.02 -4.37
CA ILE A 230 0.52 -3.22 -4.93
C ILE A 230 0.05 -4.61 -4.53
N ARG A 231 -0.67 -4.68 -3.41
CA ARG A 231 -1.15 -5.94 -2.83
C ARG A 231 -2.64 -5.89 -2.60
N LEU A 232 -3.27 -7.05 -2.62
CA LEU A 232 -4.67 -7.17 -2.20
C LEU A 232 -4.77 -6.76 -0.72
N VAL A 233 -5.77 -5.95 -0.40
CA VAL A 233 -6.03 -5.53 0.99
C VAL A 233 -6.30 -6.74 1.91
N ASP A 234 -6.67 -7.89 1.33
CA ASP A 234 -6.90 -9.16 2.00
C ASP A 234 -5.66 -9.74 2.69
N GLU A 235 -4.45 -9.36 2.27
CA GLU A 235 -3.21 -9.66 2.99
C GLU A 235 -3.16 -8.98 4.36
N TYR A 236 -3.88 -7.87 4.51
CA TYR A 236 -4.06 -7.11 5.74
C TYR A 236 -5.42 -7.42 6.40
N ASN A 237 -6.05 -8.56 6.07
CA ASN A 237 -7.40 -8.93 6.52
C ASN A 237 -8.48 -7.90 6.17
N ALA A 238 -8.29 -7.13 5.10
CA ALA A 238 -9.14 -6.00 4.71
C ALA A 238 -9.18 -4.83 5.72
N GLU A 239 -8.20 -4.74 6.62
CA GLU A 239 -8.01 -3.61 7.52
C GLU A 239 -7.32 -2.45 6.78
N ASP A 240 -8.14 -1.48 6.36
CA ASP A 240 -7.76 -0.32 5.54
C ASP A 240 -6.57 0.43 6.13
N GLU A 241 -6.63 0.75 7.42
CA GLU A 241 -5.60 1.48 8.15
C GLU A 241 -4.26 0.74 8.16
N ALA A 242 -4.27 -0.58 8.35
CA ALA A 242 -3.05 -1.39 8.37
C ALA A 242 -2.40 -1.45 6.98
N SER A 243 -3.22 -1.54 5.93
CA SER A 243 -2.75 -1.52 4.53
C SER A 243 -2.17 -0.16 4.16
N MET A 244 -2.86 0.93 4.54
CA MET A 244 -2.40 2.30 4.28
C MET A 244 -1.11 2.61 5.05
N ALA A 245 -1.03 2.24 6.32
CA ALA A 245 0.16 2.49 7.15
C ALA A 245 1.41 1.77 6.64
N ASP A 246 1.25 0.64 5.95
CA ASP A 246 2.30 -0.11 5.27
C ASP A 246 2.53 0.37 3.82
N ASN A 247 2.00 1.54 3.45
CA ASN A 247 2.14 2.18 2.15
C ASN A 247 1.67 1.32 0.95
N ASN A 248 0.67 0.46 1.17
CA ASN A 248 0.12 -0.37 0.11
C ASN A 248 -0.82 0.42 -0.79
N SER A 249 -0.66 0.26 -2.11
CA SER A 249 -1.60 0.77 -3.12
C SER A 249 -2.66 -0.30 -3.38
N SER A 250 -3.95 0.06 -3.33
CA SER A 250 -5.03 -0.93 -3.42
C SER A 250 -6.34 -0.37 -4.00
N SER A 251 -7.21 -1.27 -4.48
CA SER A 251 -8.50 -0.93 -5.11
C SER A 251 -9.69 -1.50 -4.34
N PHE A 252 -10.13 -2.73 -4.62
CA PHE A 252 -11.36 -3.27 -4.01
C PHE A 252 -11.22 -3.52 -2.50
N ASN A 253 -12.13 -2.92 -1.72
CA ASN A 253 -12.33 -3.20 -0.30
C ASN A 253 -13.80 -2.92 0.07
N PHE A 254 -14.63 -3.96 0.25
CA PHE A 254 -16.05 -3.75 0.57
C PHE A 254 -16.23 -3.15 1.97
N ARG A 255 -16.58 -1.87 1.98
CA ARG A 255 -16.92 -1.10 3.18
C ARG A 255 -17.91 0.02 2.88
N PHE A 256 -18.61 0.44 3.92
CA PHE A 256 -19.38 1.67 3.91
C PHE A 256 -18.47 2.85 4.24
N ILE A 257 -18.80 4.02 3.71
CA ILE A 257 -18.18 5.28 4.15
C ILE A 257 -18.54 5.46 5.63
N SER A 258 -17.54 5.75 6.47
CA SER A 258 -17.67 5.85 7.92
C SER A 258 -18.90 6.66 8.34
N TYR A 259 -19.69 6.10 9.26
CA TYR A 259 -20.93 6.67 9.79
C TYR A 259 -22.08 6.85 8.77
N THR A 260 -21.99 6.24 7.59
CA THR A 260 -23.04 6.26 6.57
C THR A 260 -23.47 4.85 6.17
N LYS A 261 -24.54 4.75 5.36
CA LYS A 261 -24.94 3.52 4.66
C LYS A 261 -24.53 3.53 3.18
N LYS A 262 -23.73 4.51 2.74
CA LYS A 262 -23.23 4.61 1.36
C LYS A 262 -22.01 3.70 1.25
N ILE A 263 -22.02 2.76 0.30
CA ILE A 263 -20.85 1.94 -0.01
C ILE A 263 -19.75 2.87 -0.58
N SER A 264 -18.52 2.67 -0.13
CA SER A 264 -17.34 3.39 -0.64
C SER A 264 -17.10 3.03 -2.12
N LYS A 265 -16.49 3.91 -2.91
CA LYS A 265 -16.10 3.54 -4.30
C LYS A 265 -15.06 2.41 -4.33
N HIS A 266 -14.22 2.28 -3.30
CA HIS A 266 -13.41 1.07 -3.07
C HIS A 266 -14.28 -0.17 -2.90
N GLY A 267 -15.43 -0.06 -2.24
CA GLY A 267 -16.35 -1.17 -2.06
C GLY A 267 -17.03 -1.64 -3.35
N TYR A 268 -17.03 -0.81 -4.39
CA TYR A 268 -17.45 -1.18 -5.74
C TYR A 268 -16.29 -1.60 -6.65
N GLY A 269 -15.04 -1.48 -6.18
CA GLY A 269 -13.83 -1.66 -7.00
C GLY A 269 -13.66 -0.53 -8.04
N LEU A 270 -14.24 0.64 -7.78
CA LEU A 270 -14.27 1.79 -8.71
C LEU A 270 -13.32 2.93 -8.28
N ALA A 271 -12.37 2.63 -7.40
CA ALA A 271 -11.35 3.53 -6.92
C ALA A 271 -10.00 2.82 -6.81
N MET A 272 -8.92 3.60 -6.78
CA MET A 272 -7.55 3.13 -6.58
C MET A 272 -6.83 4.14 -5.69
N ASP A 273 -6.19 3.63 -4.64
CA ASP A 273 -5.30 4.41 -3.79
C ASP A 273 -3.83 4.12 -4.13
N ILE A 274 -2.98 5.15 -4.17
CA ILE A 274 -1.56 5.05 -4.55
C ILE A 274 -0.66 5.62 -3.45
N ASN A 275 0.37 4.84 -3.04
CA ASN A 275 1.40 5.24 -2.05
C ASN A 275 0.77 5.95 -0.84
N THR A 276 -0.10 5.21 -0.18
CA THR A 276 -1.07 5.65 0.85
C THR A 276 -0.43 6.33 2.06
N LEU A 277 0.78 5.91 2.45
CA LEU A 277 1.52 6.57 3.54
C LEU A 277 1.97 7.98 3.16
N TYR A 278 2.45 8.18 1.94
CA TYR A 278 2.98 9.47 1.46
C TYR A 278 1.89 10.43 0.97
N ASN A 279 0.68 9.91 0.78
CA ASN A 279 -0.45 10.65 0.23
C ASN A 279 -1.69 10.47 1.13
N PRO A 280 -1.65 10.96 2.38
CA PRO A 280 -2.68 10.65 3.36
C PRO A 280 -4.05 11.24 3.02
N TYR A 281 -5.08 10.64 3.60
CA TYR A 281 -6.37 11.26 3.79
C TYR A 281 -6.36 12.19 5.00
N VAL A 282 -6.65 13.47 4.76
CA VAL A 282 -6.59 14.54 5.74
C VAL A 282 -7.93 15.25 5.83
N LYS A 283 -8.59 15.15 6.99
CA LYS A 283 -9.89 15.78 7.24
C LYS A 283 -9.93 16.47 8.60
N THR A 284 -10.74 17.52 8.73
CA THR A 284 -11.00 18.16 10.02
C THR A 284 -12.32 17.65 10.59
N VAL A 285 -12.27 17.07 11.79
CA VAL A 285 -13.44 16.56 12.51
C VAL A 285 -13.53 17.29 13.85
N ASN A 286 -14.61 18.03 14.07
CA ASN A 286 -14.85 18.81 15.30
C ASN A 286 -13.68 19.75 15.67
N GLY A 287 -13.04 20.36 14.67
CA GLY A 287 -11.89 21.26 14.85
C GLY A 287 -10.53 20.56 15.02
N ASN A 288 -10.51 19.22 15.10
CA ASN A 288 -9.28 18.44 15.18
C ASN A 288 -8.91 17.85 13.82
N LEU A 289 -7.62 17.80 13.54
CA LEU A 289 -7.09 17.16 12.35
C LEU A 289 -7.12 15.64 12.53
N SER A 290 -7.70 14.94 11.55
CA SER A 290 -7.69 13.49 11.42
C SER A 290 -6.86 13.14 10.20
N ILE A 291 -5.90 12.25 10.38
CA ILE A 291 -4.93 11.82 9.36
C ILE A 291 -5.04 10.30 9.26
N GLU A 292 -5.25 9.80 8.05
CA GLU A 292 -5.35 8.38 7.74
C GLU A 292 -4.37 8.11 6.57
N PRO A 293 -3.35 7.25 6.73
CA PRO A 293 -3.05 6.50 7.94
C PRO A 293 -2.43 7.38 9.05
N ALA A 294 -2.56 6.96 10.30
CA ALA A 294 -2.15 7.72 11.47
C ALA A 294 -0.63 8.01 11.53
N ASN A 295 0.18 7.19 10.85
CA ASN A 295 1.63 7.38 10.72
C ASN A 295 2.05 8.32 9.58
N ALA A 296 1.12 8.97 8.88
CA ALA A 296 1.41 9.84 7.74
C ALA A 296 1.55 11.34 8.09
N ALA A 297 1.69 11.69 9.38
CA ALA A 297 1.72 13.08 9.83
C ALA A 297 2.78 13.95 9.12
N ASP A 298 3.94 13.36 8.78
CA ASP A 298 5.03 14.05 8.10
C ASP A 298 4.68 14.51 6.67
N TYR A 299 3.67 13.89 6.05
CA TYR A 299 3.27 14.11 4.65
C TYR A 299 2.03 15.00 4.49
N VAL A 300 1.48 15.50 5.60
CA VAL A 300 0.28 16.35 5.61
C VAL A 300 0.56 17.74 5.05
N ASP A 301 1.70 18.33 5.40
CA ASP A 301 2.08 19.66 4.90
C ASP A 301 2.57 19.56 3.45
N ARG A 302 1.63 19.73 2.52
CA ARG A 302 1.89 19.69 1.08
C ARG A 302 2.69 20.89 0.55
N THR A 303 3.09 21.85 1.38
CA THR A 303 4.05 22.89 0.94
C THR A 303 5.49 22.39 0.96
N LYS A 304 5.76 21.31 1.71
CA LYS A 304 7.07 20.67 1.76
C LYS A 304 7.36 19.87 0.50
N ASP A 305 8.66 19.73 0.25
CA ASP A 305 9.20 18.83 -0.76
C ASP A 305 9.59 17.50 -0.10
N PHE A 306 9.05 16.41 -0.61
CA PHE A 306 9.29 15.04 -0.16
C PHE A 306 8.96 14.07 -1.31
N PRO A 307 9.61 12.90 -1.35
CA PRO A 307 9.43 11.96 -2.46
C PRO A 307 8.03 11.34 -2.48
N HIS A 308 7.63 10.79 -3.64
CA HIS A 308 6.40 10.01 -3.84
C HIS A 308 5.08 10.79 -3.64
N LYS A 309 5.19 12.12 -3.61
CA LYS A 309 4.10 13.06 -3.46
C LYS A 309 3.28 13.18 -4.74
N ILE A 310 1.98 12.92 -4.66
CA ILE A 310 1.04 13.17 -5.75
C ILE A 310 0.54 14.62 -5.69
N ASP A 311 0.76 15.37 -6.76
CA ASP A 311 0.16 16.69 -7.00
C ASP A 311 -0.29 16.80 -8.48
N GLU A 312 -0.81 17.97 -8.88
CA GLU A 312 -1.35 18.16 -10.24
C GLU A 312 -0.28 18.07 -11.35
N ASN A 313 1.00 18.15 -10.99
CA ASN A 313 2.12 17.96 -11.92
C ASN A 313 2.62 16.51 -11.95
N ASP A 314 2.20 15.67 -10.99
CA ASP A 314 2.63 14.28 -10.88
C ASP A 314 2.11 13.41 -12.04
N LEU A 315 2.88 12.38 -12.39
CA LEU A 315 2.53 11.49 -13.50
C LEU A 315 1.29 10.65 -13.19
N ALA A 316 1.13 10.15 -11.95
CA ALA A 316 -0.04 9.38 -11.57
C ALA A 316 -1.30 10.23 -11.73
N TYR A 317 -1.29 11.47 -11.21
CA TYR A 317 -2.40 12.40 -11.41
C TYR A 317 -2.78 12.56 -12.89
N LYS A 318 -1.79 12.82 -13.76
CA LYS A 318 -2.03 13.03 -15.19
C LYS A 318 -2.62 11.79 -15.87
N LEU A 319 -2.12 10.60 -15.55
CA LEU A 319 -2.61 9.36 -16.14
C LEU A 319 -4.03 9.05 -15.66
N PHE A 320 -4.28 9.03 -14.36
CA PHE A 320 -5.62 8.75 -13.83
C PHE A 320 -6.67 9.75 -14.34
N THR A 321 -6.36 11.05 -14.34
CA THR A 321 -7.31 12.06 -14.86
C THR A 321 -7.53 11.96 -16.37
N ALA A 322 -6.52 11.58 -17.15
CA ALA A 322 -6.68 11.32 -18.59
C ALA A 322 -7.63 10.13 -18.88
N HIS A 323 -7.72 9.17 -17.96
CA HIS A 323 -8.69 8.06 -18.01
C HIS A 323 -10.05 8.42 -17.38
N GLY A 324 -10.23 9.67 -16.94
CA GLY A 324 -11.50 10.18 -16.44
C GLY A 324 -11.77 9.92 -14.96
N PHE A 325 -10.74 9.57 -14.18
CA PHE A 325 -10.84 9.53 -12.72
C PHE A 325 -10.81 10.95 -12.13
N GLU A 326 -11.50 11.13 -11.02
CA GLU A 326 -11.39 12.29 -10.14
C GLU A 326 -10.36 11.99 -9.06
N TRP A 327 -9.59 12.99 -8.65
CA TRP A 327 -8.55 12.86 -7.63
C TRP A 327 -8.98 13.50 -6.30
N GLY A 328 -8.88 12.75 -5.21
CA GLY A 328 -9.29 13.17 -3.87
C GLY A 328 -8.47 14.32 -3.29
N GLY A 329 -7.22 14.50 -3.75
CA GLY A 329 -6.39 15.63 -3.36
C GLY A 329 -6.94 16.98 -3.83
N ALA A 330 -7.78 16.99 -4.87
CA ALA A 330 -8.46 18.18 -5.39
C ALA A 330 -9.74 18.54 -4.62
N TRP A 331 -10.22 17.68 -3.70
CA TRP A 331 -11.42 17.97 -2.93
C TRP A 331 -11.23 19.22 -2.04
N LYS A 332 -12.34 19.94 -1.81
CA LYS A 332 -12.34 21.18 -1.03
C LYS A 332 -12.19 20.92 0.47
N ASN A 333 -12.87 19.89 0.94
CA ASN A 333 -12.85 19.43 2.32
C ASN A 333 -12.38 17.96 2.31
N SER A 334 -11.74 17.52 3.38
CA SER A 334 -11.31 16.14 3.54
C SER A 334 -10.44 15.69 2.36
N LYS A 335 -9.25 16.28 2.20
CA LYS A 335 -8.38 15.99 1.06
C LYS A 335 -7.81 14.58 1.17
N ASP A 336 -8.05 13.77 0.14
CA ASP A 336 -7.62 12.38 0.10
C ASP A 336 -6.56 12.20 -1.00
N TYR A 337 -5.28 12.42 -0.66
CA TYR A 337 -4.23 12.56 -1.68
C TYR A 337 -3.89 11.24 -2.38
N GLN A 338 -4.12 10.12 -1.73
CA GLN A 338 -3.93 8.77 -2.28
C GLN A 338 -4.99 8.41 -3.32
N HIS A 339 -6.17 9.05 -3.25
CA HIS A 339 -7.40 8.49 -3.79
C HIS A 339 -7.74 8.96 -5.19
N PHE A 340 -7.96 7.99 -6.09
CA PHE A 340 -8.52 8.20 -7.42
C PHE A 340 -9.81 7.41 -7.57
N GLU A 341 -10.87 8.04 -8.06
CA GLU A 341 -12.16 7.36 -8.18
C GLU A 341 -12.94 7.78 -9.44
N VAL A 342 -13.83 6.92 -9.91
CA VAL A 342 -14.74 7.31 -11.00
C VAL A 342 -15.71 8.39 -10.51
N PRO A 343 -16.18 9.29 -11.40
CA PRO A 343 -17.20 10.27 -11.05
C PRO A 343 -18.49 9.64 -10.51
N ASP A 344 -19.18 10.33 -9.60
CA ASP A 344 -20.48 9.88 -9.06
C ASP A 344 -21.53 9.57 -10.15
N SER A 345 -21.44 10.23 -11.30
CA SER A 345 -22.33 9.99 -12.45
C SER A 345 -22.12 8.64 -13.13
N VAL A 346 -20.92 8.06 -13.03
CA VAL A 346 -20.61 6.71 -13.49
C VAL A 346 -21.21 5.70 -12.52
N LEU A 347 -21.00 5.91 -11.21
CA LEU A 347 -21.52 5.01 -10.18
C LEU A 347 -23.04 4.84 -10.30
N LYS A 348 -23.80 5.93 -10.43
CA LYS A 348 -25.27 5.94 -10.59
C LYS A 348 -25.79 5.20 -11.83
N LYS A 349 -24.93 4.97 -12.83
CA LYS A 349 -25.31 4.22 -14.05
C LYS A 349 -25.06 2.72 -13.89
N LEU A 350 -24.15 2.35 -12.99
CA LEU A 350 -23.78 0.96 -12.73
C LEU A 350 -24.66 0.35 -11.61
N TYR A 351 -25.02 1.16 -10.60
CA TYR A 351 -25.82 0.79 -9.43
C TYR A 351 -26.82 1.91 -9.10
#